data_AF-A0A8C7Y8T0-F1
#
_entry.id   AF-A0A8C7Y8T0-F1
#
_cell.length_a   1.000
_cell.length_b   1.000
_cell.length_c   1.000
_cell.angle_alpha   90.00
_cell.angle_beta   90.00
_cell.angle_gamma   90.00
#
_symmetry.space_group_name_H-M   'P 1'
#
loop_
_entity.id
_entity.type
_entity.pdbx_description
1 polymer ?
#
loop_
_entity_poly.entity_id
_entity_poly.type
_entity_poly.pdbx_seq_one_letter_code
_entity_poly.pdbx_strand_id
1 'polypeptide(L)'
;MKGKKRQRLSFSGRKSCPLCPEEKFKACYSHKLRRHLQNLHWKVFAEFEGFRMCICHLPCRNLKPGISGDQASGRHVAHYHCVVCSVTIARKTDMISHLKRHVNKGETEASYSGSLDAYEIMKELGTNVQLLPNYSTPQKSDTYFNRKMKTNRQLVFCSLAVLAEERNPLECLDAFGATGIMGLQWAKHLRNSVKVTITDISDTCVKMIKENCELNNIRVDGGSRPPRGNDAQPIATVEVVKMDANVIMHLRPFDYIHLDPFGTAVNYLDAAFRNVRNMGIISVTSTDTGSLYAKSPNVTQRHYSCHIVRTEYYKELAARMVLASVARAAARCNKGMEVLLAVALEHFVLVVVRVLRGPTQADESAKKLRKLVHCQWCEERVFLKLGNMVDDTLPCNCHGSLPGKTAVLLGPLWSGPLFNTGFLRRMLSAAVQHSMDDIQPLVKTLICESECTTLKSLVHGSSALTNQVECGVVIKTLQEGGEAGKRKLGEESGNVLKKIKPDASLEHPPFYYSIHRHSIRGMNMPKLNKFLQYLTEAGFRVSRTHFDPTGVRTDASLQQFKSVLTKYSVHTCTTSTTTHTHTQTSVSTESTP
;
A
#
# COMPACT_ATOMS: atom_id res chain seq x y z
N MET A 1 54.88 31.09 -21.84
CA MET A 1 54.58 32.50 -22.15
C MET A 1 53.07 32.69 -22.38
N LYS A 2 52.58 33.90 -22.11
CA LYS A 2 51.18 34.39 -22.14
C LYS A 2 50.30 33.97 -20.95
N GLY A 3 50.56 34.66 -19.83
CA GLY A 3 49.58 34.81 -18.76
C GLY A 3 48.38 35.66 -19.20
N LYS A 4 47.20 35.30 -18.70
CA LYS A 4 46.03 36.18 -18.68
C LYS A 4 45.95 36.82 -17.29
N LYS A 5 46.22 38.12 -17.26
CA LYS A 5 45.99 39.04 -16.14
C LYS A 5 44.56 38.86 -15.60
N ARG A 6 44.44 38.45 -14.33
CA ARG A 6 43.21 38.66 -13.53
C ARG A 6 43.11 40.17 -13.26
N GLN A 7 42.31 40.88 -14.04
CA GLN A 7 41.88 42.23 -13.72
C GLN A 7 41.05 42.19 -12.42
N ARG A 8 41.51 42.92 -11.40
CA ARG A 8 40.72 43.35 -10.25
C ARG A 8 39.59 44.24 -10.77
N LEU A 9 38.38 43.71 -10.85
CA LEU A 9 37.15 44.49 -11.05
C LEU A 9 36.49 44.74 -9.69
N SER A 10 36.10 46.00 -9.50
CA SER A 10 35.64 46.66 -8.29
C SER A 10 34.46 45.97 -7.59
N PHE A 11 34.39 46.17 -6.27
CA PHE A 11 33.34 45.65 -5.37
C PHE A 11 31.95 46.29 -5.54
N SER A 12 31.74 47.12 -6.56
CA SER A 12 30.50 47.87 -6.79
C SER A 12 29.51 47.05 -7.64
N GLY A 13 28.60 46.31 -6.98
CA GLY A 13 27.47 45.65 -7.66
C GLY A 13 26.95 44.33 -7.07
N ARG A 14 27.30 43.98 -5.82
CA ARG A 14 26.76 42.78 -5.15
C ARG A 14 25.70 43.16 -4.10
N LYS A 15 24.56 42.47 -4.08
CA LYS A 15 23.54 42.53 -3.02
C LYS A 15 23.82 41.44 -1.99
N SER A 16 23.91 41.80 -0.72
CA SER A 16 23.99 40.84 0.40
C SER A 16 22.60 40.42 0.87
N CYS A 17 22.51 39.26 1.50
CA CYS A 17 21.33 38.91 2.28
C CYS A 17 21.19 39.89 3.47
N PRO A 18 19.99 40.43 3.76
CA PRO A 18 19.79 41.31 4.90
C PRO A 18 19.68 40.57 6.24
N LEU A 19 19.66 39.24 6.24
CA LEU A 19 19.42 38.42 7.44
C LEU A 19 20.57 37.47 7.78
N CYS A 20 21.64 37.40 6.96
CA CYS A 20 22.84 36.63 7.28
C CYS A 20 24.08 37.19 6.55
N PRO A 21 25.29 36.95 7.09
CA PRO A 21 26.53 37.35 6.44
C PRO A 21 27.00 36.39 5.33
N GLU A 22 26.36 35.22 5.16
CA GLU A 22 26.96 34.07 4.49
C GLU A 22 27.11 34.18 2.97
N GLU A 23 26.34 35.02 2.25
CA GLU A 23 26.41 35.08 0.78
C GLU A 23 26.23 36.50 0.19
N LYS A 24 27.13 36.88 -0.74
CA LYS A 24 27.04 38.09 -1.56
C LYS A 24 26.66 37.73 -3.00
N PHE A 25 25.48 38.13 -3.45
CA PHE A 25 24.95 37.83 -4.77
C PHE A 25 25.26 38.96 -5.76
N LYS A 26 25.58 38.66 -7.02
CA LYS A 26 25.65 39.71 -8.06
C LYS A 26 24.27 40.34 -8.27
N ALA A 27 24.19 41.65 -8.51
CA ALA A 27 22.92 42.37 -8.66
C ALA A 27 21.99 41.79 -9.75
N CYS A 28 22.54 41.18 -10.81
CA CYS A 28 21.78 40.50 -11.86
C CYS A 28 21.19 39.11 -11.48
N TYR A 29 21.45 38.60 -10.26
CA TYR A 29 20.99 37.29 -9.79
C TYR A 29 19.96 37.37 -8.65
N SER A 30 18.93 38.20 -8.82
CA SER A 30 17.82 38.37 -7.87
C SER A 30 17.11 37.05 -7.50
N HIS A 31 17.00 36.12 -8.45
CA HIS A 31 16.40 34.79 -8.22
C HIS A 31 17.19 33.94 -7.21
N LYS A 32 18.52 34.05 -7.16
CA LYS A 32 19.36 33.30 -6.21
C LYS A 32 19.20 33.83 -4.78
N LEU A 33 19.18 35.15 -4.62
CA LEU A 33 18.89 35.80 -3.34
C LEU A 33 17.49 35.43 -2.82
N ARG A 34 16.47 35.41 -3.70
CA ARG A 34 15.11 34.97 -3.33
C ARG A 34 15.08 33.52 -2.86
N ARG A 35 15.77 32.61 -3.56
CA ARG A 35 15.86 31.19 -3.18
C ARG A 35 16.58 30.99 -1.85
N HIS A 36 17.64 31.76 -1.60
CA HIS A 36 18.36 31.77 -0.33
C HIS A 36 17.45 32.23 0.82
N LEU A 37 16.74 33.37 0.66
CA LEU A 37 15.78 33.86 1.64
C LEU A 37 14.65 32.83 1.90
N GLN A 38 14.09 32.22 0.86
CA GLN A 38 13.04 31.20 0.99
C GLN A 38 13.49 29.99 1.81
N ASN A 39 14.68 29.46 1.53
CA ASN A 39 15.12 28.18 2.09
C ASN A 39 15.71 28.31 3.50
N LEU A 40 16.44 29.40 3.76
CA LEU A 40 17.15 29.61 5.03
C LEU A 40 16.34 30.45 6.02
N HIS A 41 15.69 31.54 5.55
CA HIS A 41 15.09 32.53 6.44
C HIS A 41 13.56 32.44 6.53
N TRP A 42 12.87 32.24 5.40
CA TRP A 42 11.40 32.23 5.34
C TRP A 42 10.81 30.85 5.60
N LYS A 43 11.60 29.77 5.55
CA LYS A 43 11.12 28.43 5.89
C LYS A 43 10.72 28.33 7.38
N VAL A 44 11.30 29.18 8.23
CA VAL A 44 11.06 29.20 9.68
C VAL A 44 10.78 30.62 10.15
N PHE A 45 9.50 31.02 10.10
CA PHE A 45 9.03 32.32 10.58
C PHE A 45 8.03 32.20 11.74
N ALA A 46 7.89 33.27 12.51
CA ALA A 46 6.74 33.53 13.37
C ALA A 46 5.91 34.66 12.74
N GLU A 47 4.58 34.61 12.89
CA GLU A 47 3.67 35.61 12.32
C GLU A 47 3.00 36.38 13.45
N PHE A 48 2.92 37.70 13.29
CA PHE A 48 2.28 38.63 14.23
C PHE A 48 1.86 39.89 13.47
N GLU A 49 0.60 40.32 13.60
CA GLU A 49 0.05 41.49 12.88
C GLU A 49 0.23 41.44 11.34
N GLY A 50 0.21 40.25 10.73
CA GLY A 50 0.48 40.07 9.30
C GLY A 50 1.95 40.25 8.89
N PHE A 51 2.83 40.55 9.85
CA PHE A 51 4.28 40.58 9.65
C PHE A 51 4.89 39.21 9.87
N ARG A 52 5.81 38.83 8.98
CA ARG A 52 6.59 37.59 9.10
C ARG A 52 7.96 37.86 9.71
N MET A 53 8.11 37.47 10.96
CA MET A 53 9.36 37.54 11.71
C MET A 53 10.24 36.36 11.28
N CYS A 54 11.16 36.65 10.37
CA CYS A 54 12.08 35.66 9.81
C CYS A 54 13.27 35.44 10.74
N ILE A 55 13.89 34.27 10.67
CA ILE A 55 15.09 33.98 11.45
C ILE A 55 16.28 34.82 10.96
N CYS A 56 17.02 35.41 11.88
CA CYS A 56 18.18 36.26 11.66
C CYS A 56 19.46 35.55 12.14
N HIS A 57 20.52 35.61 11.34
CA HIS A 57 21.86 35.10 11.63
C HIS A 57 22.92 36.21 11.74
N LEU A 58 22.49 37.48 11.69
CA LEU A 58 23.39 38.61 11.89
C LEU A 58 23.77 38.74 13.37
N PRO A 59 24.90 39.38 13.70
CA PRO A 59 25.30 39.66 15.08
C PRO A 59 24.47 40.82 15.67
N CYS A 60 23.16 40.65 15.84
CA CYS A 60 22.28 41.72 16.32
C CYS A 60 22.20 41.84 17.86
N ARG A 61 22.97 41.06 18.61
CA ARG A 61 22.97 41.16 20.08
C ARG A 61 23.72 42.42 20.52
N ASN A 62 23.00 43.35 21.12
CA ASN A 62 23.63 44.33 22.02
C ASN A 62 23.97 43.62 23.33
N LEU A 63 25.23 43.18 23.48
CA LEU A 63 25.76 42.80 24.78
C LEU A 63 25.78 44.05 25.67
N LYS A 64 24.98 44.07 26.75
CA LYS A 64 25.30 44.93 27.89
C LYS A 64 26.69 44.52 28.39
N PRO A 65 27.64 45.44 28.63
CA PRO A 65 28.96 45.07 29.11
C PRO A 65 28.83 44.48 30.51
N GLY A 66 29.01 43.18 30.64
CA GLY A 66 29.23 42.53 31.93
C GLY A 66 30.69 42.71 32.31
N ILE A 67 30.94 43.17 33.53
CA ILE A 67 32.27 43.31 34.13
C ILE A 67 32.85 41.91 34.30
N SER A 68 33.62 41.44 33.33
CA SER A 68 34.72 40.48 33.43
C SER A 68 35.19 40.15 32.01
N GLY A 69 36.41 40.56 31.70
CA GLY A 69 37.02 40.36 30.39
C GLY A 69 37.35 38.89 30.17
N ASP A 70 36.64 38.27 29.23
CA ASP A 70 37.15 37.11 28.50
C ASP A 70 36.49 37.08 27.11
N GLN A 71 37.26 37.44 26.06
CA GLN A 71 36.78 37.42 24.68
C GLN A 71 36.81 35.99 24.12
N ALA A 72 35.82 35.18 24.49
CA ALA A 72 35.50 33.96 23.76
C ALA A 72 34.71 34.32 22.50
N SER A 73 35.21 33.94 21.31
CA SER A 73 34.50 34.07 20.03
C SER A 73 33.31 33.10 19.96
N GLY A 74 32.22 33.45 20.66
CA GLY A 74 30.99 32.66 20.69
C GLY A 74 30.37 32.55 19.29
N ARG A 75 30.03 31.32 18.87
CA ARG A 75 29.22 31.08 17.67
C ARG A 75 27.91 31.86 17.80
N HIS A 76 27.66 32.76 16.86
CA HIS A 76 26.41 33.52 16.79
C HIS A 76 25.23 32.57 16.54
N VAL A 77 24.31 32.50 17.50
CA VAL A 77 23.11 31.66 17.39
C VAL A 77 22.01 32.44 16.68
N ALA A 78 21.34 31.76 15.76
CA ALA A 78 20.18 32.27 15.04
C ALA A 78 19.08 32.76 16.00
N HIS A 79 18.39 33.85 15.67
CA HIS A 79 17.37 34.43 16.53
C HIS A 79 16.27 35.15 15.75
N TYR A 80 15.16 35.41 16.43
CA TYR A 80 14.03 36.22 16.00
C TYR A 80 14.08 37.57 16.68
N HIS A 81 13.63 38.62 15.98
CA HIS A 81 13.45 39.96 16.54
C HIS A 81 11.97 40.19 16.87
N CYS A 82 11.67 40.54 18.11
CA CYS A 82 10.31 40.92 18.49
C CYS A 82 9.94 42.25 17.84
N VAL A 83 8.81 42.32 17.13
CA VAL A 83 8.35 43.56 16.49
C VAL A 83 7.81 44.57 17.50
N VAL A 84 7.38 44.10 18.68
CA VAL A 84 6.80 44.95 19.73
C VAL A 84 7.88 45.57 20.61
N CYS A 85 8.86 44.78 21.08
CA CYS A 85 9.87 45.27 22.04
C CYS A 85 11.33 45.12 21.56
N SER A 86 11.57 44.74 20.31
CA SER A 86 12.90 44.57 19.69
C SER A 86 13.83 43.54 20.36
N VAL A 87 13.35 42.76 21.34
CA VAL A 87 14.13 41.69 21.98
C VAL A 87 14.48 40.58 20.98
N THR A 88 15.69 40.05 21.11
CA THR A 88 16.15 38.89 20.32
C THR A 88 15.90 37.58 21.06
N ILE A 89 15.27 36.60 20.39
CA ILE A 89 14.91 35.31 21.00
C ILE A 89 15.37 34.17 20.07
N ALA A 90 16.09 33.19 20.60
CA ALA A 90 16.71 32.14 19.78
C ALA A 90 15.74 31.06 19.28
N ARG A 91 14.69 30.75 20.06
CA ARG A 91 13.74 29.67 19.75
C ARG A 91 12.38 30.23 19.32
N LYS A 92 11.76 29.61 18.31
CA LYS A 92 10.44 30.00 17.79
C LYS A 92 9.35 29.90 18.86
N THR A 93 9.32 28.80 19.63
CA THR A 93 8.34 28.59 20.72
C THR A 93 8.39 29.71 21.76
N ASP A 94 9.59 30.16 22.09
CA ASP A 94 9.82 31.20 23.10
C ASP A 94 9.40 32.57 22.56
N MET A 95 9.62 32.82 21.26
CA MET A 95 9.14 34.03 20.59
C MET A 95 7.61 34.09 20.57
N ILE A 96 6.93 32.98 20.27
CA ILE A 96 5.46 32.90 20.31
C ILE A 96 4.94 33.14 21.73
N SER A 97 5.52 32.49 22.73
CA SER A 97 5.16 32.70 24.14
C SER A 97 5.45 34.14 24.61
N HIS A 98 6.51 34.76 24.10
CA HIS A 98 6.84 36.15 24.37
C HIS A 98 5.83 37.12 23.76
N LEU A 99 5.40 36.92 22.52
CA LEU A 99 4.34 37.70 21.89
C LEU A 99 3.00 37.56 22.64
N LYS A 100 2.64 36.36 23.10
CA LYS A 100 1.46 36.16 23.95
C LYS A 100 1.50 36.99 25.24
N ARG A 101 2.69 37.25 25.80
CA ARG A 101 2.83 38.13 26.97
C ARG A 101 2.58 39.60 26.63
N HIS A 102 2.97 40.07 25.43
CA HIS A 102 2.62 41.42 24.97
C HIS A 102 1.10 41.59 24.87
N VAL A 103 0.40 40.59 24.30
CA VAL A 103 -1.07 40.58 24.21
C VAL A 103 -1.70 40.59 25.60
N ASN A 104 -1.29 39.69 26.50
CA ASN A 104 -1.89 39.58 27.84
C ASN A 104 -1.67 40.80 28.73
N LYS A 105 -0.60 41.57 28.48
CA LYS A 105 -0.33 42.82 29.21
C LYS A 105 -1.02 44.04 28.61
N GLY A 106 -1.74 43.88 27.50
CA GLY A 106 -2.34 45.01 26.78
C GLY A 106 -1.31 45.96 26.17
N GLU A 107 -0.06 45.50 25.97
CA GLU A 107 0.99 46.30 25.30
C GLU A 107 0.74 46.40 23.78
N THR A 108 -0.27 45.69 23.28
CA THR A 108 -0.78 45.70 21.90
C THR A 108 -2.26 45.29 21.93
N GLU A 109 -3.10 45.92 21.10
CA GLU A 109 -4.50 45.50 20.87
C GLU A 109 -4.61 44.28 19.92
N ALA A 110 -3.47 43.76 19.45
CA ALA A 110 -3.44 42.70 18.47
C ALA A 110 -3.80 41.33 19.05
N SER A 111 -4.54 40.56 18.26
CA SER A 111 -4.74 39.14 18.48
C SER A 111 -3.66 38.34 17.76
N TYR A 112 -3.25 37.21 18.35
CA TYR A 112 -2.53 36.21 17.57
C TYR A 112 -3.52 35.68 16.53
N SER A 113 -3.26 35.89 15.24
CA SER A 113 -3.83 35.03 14.20
C SER A 113 -3.15 33.66 14.28
N GLY A 114 -3.25 33.03 15.46
CA GLY A 114 -3.26 31.58 15.49
C GLY A 114 -4.43 31.23 14.59
N SER A 115 -4.15 30.50 13.53
CA SER A 115 -5.18 29.89 12.72
C SER A 115 -6.28 29.40 13.67
N LEU A 116 -7.46 30.04 13.64
CA LEU A 116 -8.68 29.27 13.78
C LEU A 116 -8.47 28.13 12.79
N ASP A 117 -8.18 26.93 13.31
CA ASP A 117 -7.76 25.79 12.51
C ASP A 117 -8.70 25.71 11.32
N ALA A 118 -8.20 26.10 10.14
CA ALA A 118 -9.03 26.17 8.96
C ALA A 118 -9.24 24.72 8.54
N TYR A 119 -10.25 24.08 9.12
CA TYR A 119 -10.59 22.70 8.84
C TYR A 119 -11.07 22.60 7.40
N GLU A 120 -10.45 21.72 6.62
CA GLU A 120 -11.02 21.30 5.34
C GLU A 120 -12.01 20.17 5.64
N ILE A 121 -13.28 20.31 5.25
CA ILE A 121 -14.24 19.21 5.30
C ILE A 121 -14.09 18.40 4.01
N MET A 122 -13.75 17.13 4.15
CA MET A 122 -13.76 16.17 3.06
C MET A 122 -14.95 15.24 3.18
N LYS A 123 -15.56 14.89 2.04
CA LYS A 123 -16.61 13.88 1.96
C LYS A 123 -16.12 12.65 1.20
N GLU A 124 -16.23 11.49 1.81
CA GLU A 124 -15.97 10.19 1.17
C GLU A 124 -17.07 9.19 1.51
N LEU A 125 -17.67 8.57 0.49
CA LEU A 125 -18.79 7.63 0.63
C LEU A 125 -19.90 8.20 1.54
N GLY A 126 -20.30 9.45 1.31
CA GLY A 126 -21.31 10.11 2.12
C GLY A 126 -20.90 10.43 3.57
N THR A 127 -19.66 10.16 3.98
CA THR A 127 -19.12 10.43 5.32
C THR A 127 -18.26 11.68 5.29
N ASN A 128 -18.55 12.65 6.16
CA ASN A 128 -17.82 13.90 6.25
C ASN A 128 -16.71 13.78 7.30
N VAL A 129 -15.50 14.25 7.01
CA VAL A 129 -14.41 14.32 7.99
C VAL A 129 -13.73 15.67 7.91
N GLN A 130 -13.52 16.30 9.06
CA GLN A 130 -12.67 17.47 9.21
C GLN A 130 -11.21 17.07 9.15
N LEU A 131 -10.41 17.88 8.47
CA LEU A 131 -8.97 17.70 8.30
C LEU A 131 -8.22 18.96 8.69
N LEU A 132 -7.13 18.82 9.44
CA LEU A 132 -6.21 19.93 9.70
C LEU A 132 -5.38 20.24 8.44
N PRO A 133 -4.98 21.49 8.18
CA PRO A 133 -4.24 21.87 6.96
C PRO A 133 -2.98 21.04 6.64
N ASN A 134 -2.36 20.42 7.64
CA ASN A 134 -1.17 19.57 7.50
C ASN A 134 -1.47 18.09 7.20
N TYR A 135 -2.73 17.68 7.00
CA TYR A 135 -3.18 16.27 6.95
C TYR A 135 -2.44 15.37 5.95
N SER A 136 -1.87 15.94 4.89
CA SER A 136 -1.22 15.19 3.81
C SER A 136 0.21 14.73 4.13
N THR A 137 0.83 15.19 5.23
CA THR A 137 2.26 14.94 5.52
C THR A 137 2.46 14.01 6.72
N PRO A 138 2.72 12.70 6.52
CA PRO A 138 2.69 11.69 7.59
C PRO A 138 3.55 11.99 8.83
N GLN A 139 4.73 12.59 8.63
CA GLN A 139 5.68 12.87 9.71
C GLN A 139 5.50 14.24 10.37
N LYS A 140 4.54 15.04 9.91
CA LYS A 140 4.33 16.44 10.37
C LYS A 140 2.86 16.76 10.62
N SER A 141 1.97 15.77 10.49
CA SER A 141 0.54 15.92 10.64
C SER A 141 0.09 15.34 11.98
N ASP A 142 -0.62 16.14 12.76
CA ASP A 142 -1.28 15.64 13.97
C ASP A 142 -2.52 14.79 13.63
N THR A 143 -3.04 14.91 12.40
CA THR A 143 -4.19 14.15 11.88
C THR A 143 -3.97 13.77 10.41
N TYR A 144 -3.49 12.55 10.17
CA TYR A 144 -3.13 12.12 8.82
C TYR A 144 -4.34 11.69 8.00
N PHE A 145 -4.39 12.11 6.74
CA PHE A 145 -5.36 11.63 5.78
C PHE A 145 -4.77 11.52 4.38
N ASN A 146 -5.01 10.40 3.70
CA ASN A 146 -4.57 10.19 2.33
C ASN A 146 -5.73 9.87 1.39
N ARG A 147 -5.98 10.76 0.42
CA ARG A 147 -6.99 10.58 -0.65
C ARG A 147 -6.67 9.37 -1.52
N LYS A 148 -5.39 9.03 -1.72
CA LYS A 148 -4.96 7.89 -2.54
C LYS A 148 -5.30 6.53 -1.91
N MET A 149 -5.64 6.50 -0.62
CA MET A 149 -6.05 5.28 0.09
C MET A 149 -7.56 4.99 -0.05
N LYS A 150 -8.31 5.78 -0.84
CA LYS A 150 -9.75 5.54 -1.09
C LYS A 150 -10.03 4.11 -1.55
N THR A 151 -9.27 3.61 -2.54
CA THR A 151 -9.41 2.23 -3.03
C THR A 151 -9.12 1.19 -1.95
N ASN A 152 -8.16 1.43 -1.05
CA ASN A 152 -7.89 0.55 0.09
C ASN A 152 -9.12 0.51 1.01
N ARG A 153 -9.63 1.68 1.43
CA ARG A 153 -10.80 1.81 2.31
C ARG A 153 -12.04 1.12 1.75
N GLN A 154 -12.29 1.27 0.45
CA GLN A 154 -13.42 0.63 -0.22
C GLN A 154 -13.28 -0.90 -0.29
N LEU A 155 -12.07 -1.43 -0.55
CA LEU A 155 -11.82 -2.88 -0.52
C LEU A 155 -12.01 -3.47 0.90
N VAL A 156 -11.49 -2.78 1.92
CA VAL A 156 -11.63 -3.15 3.33
C VAL A 156 -13.11 -3.12 3.73
N PHE A 157 -13.81 -2.04 3.41
CA PHE A 157 -15.26 -1.92 3.62
C PHE A 157 -16.02 -3.09 2.99
N CYS A 158 -15.78 -3.40 1.71
CA CYS A 158 -16.47 -4.50 1.04
C CYS A 158 -16.19 -5.85 1.70
N SER A 159 -14.96 -6.08 2.16
CA SER A 159 -14.63 -7.32 2.88
C SER A 159 -15.36 -7.45 4.23
N LEU A 160 -15.55 -6.33 4.94
CA LEU A 160 -16.33 -6.29 6.18
C LEU A 160 -17.83 -6.48 5.89
N ALA A 161 -18.35 -5.84 4.85
CA ALA A 161 -19.75 -5.98 4.43
C ALA A 161 -20.09 -7.45 4.14
N VAL A 162 -19.21 -8.17 3.43
CA VAL A 162 -19.38 -9.61 3.17
C VAL A 162 -19.39 -10.43 4.47
N LEU A 163 -18.54 -10.09 5.45
CA LEU A 163 -18.57 -10.79 6.75
C LEU A 163 -19.85 -10.49 7.54
N ALA A 164 -20.37 -9.26 7.44
CA ALA A 164 -21.58 -8.82 8.14
C ALA A 164 -22.85 -9.51 7.61
N GLU A 165 -22.84 -9.93 6.35
CA GLU A 165 -23.86 -10.81 5.77
C GLU A 165 -23.77 -12.24 6.29
N GLU A 166 -22.56 -12.74 6.58
CA GLU A 166 -22.36 -14.08 7.13
C GLU A 166 -22.74 -14.18 8.61
N ARG A 167 -22.50 -13.12 9.40
CA ARG A 167 -22.83 -13.03 10.83
C ARG A 167 -23.08 -11.59 11.26
N ASN A 168 -24.06 -11.38 12.15
CA ASN A 168 -24.33 -10.08 12.77
C ASN A 168 -24.89 -10.25 14.21
N PRO A 169 -24.61 -9.29 15.13
CA PRO A 169 -23.68 -8.16 14.99
C PRO A 169 -22.21 -8.58 15.17
N LEU A 170 -21.29 -7.93 14.42
CA LEU A 170 -19.84 -8.17 14.50
C LEU A 170 -19.13 -7.15 15.39
N GLU A 171 -18.18 -7.59 16.21
CA GLU A 171 -17.23 -6.68 16.89
C GLU A 171 -16.07 -6.32 15.95
N CYS A 172 -15.95 -5.05 15.59
CA CYS A 172 -15.03 -4.57 14.57
C CYS A 172 -14.04 -3.55 15.14
N LEU A 173 -12.76 -3.71 14.83
CA LEU A 173 -11.68 -2.82 15.25
C LEU A 173 -11.04 -2.10 14.07
N ASP A 174 -11.16 -0.77 14.05
CA ASP A 174 -10.31 0.13 13.28
C ASP A 174 -9.11 0.51 14.17
N ALA A 175 -8.00 -0.22 14.02
CA ALA A 175 -6.89 -0.16 14.96
C ALA A 175 -6.07 1.13 14.87
N PHE A 176 -6.18 1.86 13.76
CA PHE A 176 -5.43 3.09 13.47
C PHE A 176 -6.37 4.15 12.88
N GLY A 177 -7.17 4.77 13.76
CA GLY A 177 -8.25 5.64 13.36
C GLY A 177 -7.79 6.90 12.60
N ALA A 178 -6.73 7.56 13.04
CA ALA A 178 -6.32 8.89 12.56
C ALA A 178 -7.49 9.90 12.56
N THR A 179 -8.17 10.10 11.43
CA THR A 179 -9.37 10.94 11.32
C THR A 179 -10.68 10.20 11.63
N GLY A 180 -10.64 8.87 11.70
CA GLY A 180 -11.76 7.95 11.93
C GLY A 180 -12.53 7.58 10.66
N ILE A 181 -12.09 8.03 9.47
CA ILE A 181 -12.87 7.88 8.23
C ILE A 181 -13.33 6.44 7.96
N MET A 182 -12.48 5.44 8.23
CA MET A 182 -12.78 4.04 7.97
C MET A 182 -13.85 3.52 8.94
N GLY A 183 -13.61 3.59 10.24
CA GLY A 183 -14.59 3.16 11.24
C GLY A 183 -15.92 3.93 11.17
N LEU A 184 -15.89 5.22 10.85
CA LEU A 184 -17.10 6.03 10.63
C LEU A 184 -17.92 5.51 9.44
N GLN A 185 -17.26 5.17 8.31
CA GLN A 185 -17.94 4.58 7.16
C GLN A 185 -18.58 3.23 7.52
N TRP A 186 -17.88 2.37 8.26
CA TRP A 186 -18.42 1.08 8.71
C TRP A 186 -19.69 1.28 9.54
N ALA A 187 -19.63 2.14 10.57
CA ALA A 187 -20.76 2.40 11.45
C ALA A 187 -21.95 3.01 10.69
N LYS A 188 -21.70 3.98 9.81
CA LYS A 188 -22.73 4.70 9.06
C LYS A 188 -23.50 3.80 8.09
N HIS A 189 -22.80 2.92 7.37
CA HIS A 189 -23.37 2.16 6.27
C HIS A 189 -23.79 0.74 6.64
N LEU A 190 -23.11 0.11 7.60
CA LEU A 190 -23.45 -1.26 8.05
C LEU A 190 -24.35 -1.26 9.30
N ARG A 191 -24.46 -0.11 9.99
CA ARG A 191 -25.39 0.14 11.11
C ARG A 191 -25.34 -0.99 12.15
N ASN A 192 -26.50 -1.55 12.52
CA ASN A 192 -26.65 -2.57 13.55
C ASN A 192 -25.94 -3.90 13.25
N SER A 193 -25.43 -4.08 12.03
CA SER A 193 -24.67 -5.28 11.65
C SER A 193 -23.27 -5.28 12.27
N VAL A 194 -22.77 -4.12 12.71
CA VAL A 194 -21.42 -3.95 13.26
C VAL A 194 -21.43 -3.11 14.53
N LYS A 195 -20.57 -3.47 15.47
CA LYS A 195 -20.16 -2.64 16.61
C LYS A 195 -18.73 -2.20 16.35
N VAL A 196 -18.53 -0.90 16.16
CA VAL A 196 -17.25 -0.36 15.72
C VAL A 196 -16.49 0.25 16.90
N THR A 197 -15.25 -0.16 17.03
CA THR A 197 -14.25 0.47 17.88
C THR A 197 -13.20 1.15 17.01
N ILE A 198 -12.98 2.45 17.24
CA ILE A 198 -11.91 3.21 16.58
C ILE A 198 -10.86 3.56 17.63
N THR A 199 -9.60 3.20 17.36
CA THR A 199 -8.49 3.46 18.28
C THR A 199 -7.41 4.31 17.67
N ASP A 200 -6.82 5.19 18.48
CA ASP A 200 -5.59 5.90 18.13
C ASP A 200 -4.77 6.18 19.41
N ILE A 201 -3.45 6.32 19.27
CA ILE A 201 -2.56 6.64 20.40
C ILE A 201 -2.50 8.15 20.66
N SER A 202 -2.77 8.96 19.63
CA SER A 202 -2.71 10.42 19.68
C SER A 202 -3.98 11.02 20.27
N ASP A 203 -3.84 11.89 21.27
CA ASP A 203 -4.96 12.66 21.83
C ASP A 203 -5.65 13.51 20.76
N THR A 204 -4.88 14.10 19.84
CA THR A 204 -5.40 14.94 18.76
C THR A 204 -6.28 14.14 17.80
N CYS A 205 -5.83 12.94 17.42
CA CYS A 205 -6.62 12.02 16.59
C CYS A 205 -7.91 11.62 17.30
N VAL A 206 -7.83 11.20 18.57
CA VAL A 206 -9.01 10.79 19.35
C VAL A 206 -10.03 11.92 19.48
N LYS A 207 -9.58 13.16 19.73
CA LYS A 207 -10.46 14.33 19.75
C LYS A 207 -11.12 14.54 18.39
N MET A 208 -10.35 14.52 17.31
CA MET A 208 -10.87 14.68 15.95
C MET A 208 -11.85 13.56 15.55
N ILE A 209 -11.60 12.32 15.95
CA ILE A 209 -12.52 11.20 15.69
C ILE A 209 -13.88 11.47 16.35
N LYS A 210 -13.89 11.98 17.59
CA LYS A 210 -15.14 12.34 18.29
C LYS A 210 -15.87 13.48 17.59
N GLU A 211 -15.17 14.55 17.21
CA GLU A 211 -15.73 15.66 16.43
C GLU A 211 -16.31 15.15 15.08
N ASN A 212 -15.59 14.26 14.38
CA ASN A 212 -16.06 13.64 13.15
C ASN A 212 -17.26 12.68 13.35
N CYS A 213 -17.39 12.04 14.52
CA CYS A 213 -18.61 11.30 14.86
C CYS A 213 -19.82 12.25 14.91
N GLU A 214 -19.69 13.38 15.60
CA GLU A 214 -20.74 14.39 15.73
C GLU A 214 -21.16 14.95 14.36
N LEU A 215 -20.20 15.26 13.48
CA LEU A 215 -20.47 15.73 12.11
C LEU A 215 -21.26 14.76 11.24
N ASN A 216 -21.29 13.47 11.61
CA ASN A 216 -22.01 12.43 10.88
C ASN A 216 -23.25 11.94 11.63
N ASN A 217 -23.67 12.61 12.70
CA ASN A 217 -24.77 12.16 13.58
C ASN A 217 -24.53 10.74 14.13
N ILE A 218 -23.28 10.42 14.47
CA ILE A 218 -22.87 9.16 15.09
C ILE A 218 -22.60 9.42 16.57
N ARG A 219 -23.19 8.60 17.44
CA ARG A 219 -23.01 8.72 18.89
C ARG A 219 -21.71 8.05 19.32
N VAL A 220 -20.92 8.74 20.13
CA VAL A 220 -19.75 8.15 20.80
C VAL A 220 -20.20 7.44 22.08
N ASP A 221 -19.86 6.16 22.22
CA ASP A 221 -20.15 5.39 23.43
C ASP A 221 -19.38 5.93 24.63
N GLY A 222 -20.05 6.08 25.77
CA GLY A 222 -19.50 6.74 26.97
C GLY A 222 -19.36 8.28 26.89
N GLY A 223 -19.82 8.92 25.81
CA GLY A 223 -19.85 10.40 25.70
C GLY A 223 -21.01 11.06 26.47
N SER A 224 -20.83 12.34 26.81
CA SER A 224 -21.90 13.18 27.40
C SER A 224 -23.16 13.14 26.54
N ARG A 225 -24.34 12.96 27.15
CA ARG A 225 -25.62 13.04 26.42
C ARG A 225 -25.70 14.40 25.70
N PRO A 226 -26.17 14.46 24.45
CA PRO A 226 -26.36 15.73 23.76
C PRO A 226 -27.29 16.64 24.59
N PRO A 227 -27.10 17.97 24.54
CA PRO A 227 -28.02 18.92 25.16
C PRO A 227 -29.46 18.59 24.71
N ARG A 228 -30.39 18.53 25.67
CA ARG A 228 -31.82 18.32 25.38
C ARG A 228 -32.28 19.42 24.40
N GLY A 229 -32.56 19.06 23.16
CA GLY A 229 -32.97 20.01 22.12
C GLY A 229 -32.82 19.54 20.67
N ASN A 230 -32.03 18.49 20.39
CA ASN A 230 -31.97 17.89 19.05
C ASN A 230 -32.70 16.53 19.03
N ASP A 231 -33.87 16.48 18.40
CA ASP A 231 -34.76 15.31 18.26
C ASP A 231 -34.27 14.25 17.25
N ALA A 232 -33.06 14.39 16.70
CA ALA A 232 -32.51 13.42 15.76
C ALA A 232 -31.88 12.23 16.51
N GLN A 233 -32.47 11.04 16.38
CA GLN A 233 -31.83 9.81 16.86
C GLN A 233 -30.49 9.57 16.12
N PRO A 234 -29.42 9.18 16.84
CA PRO A 234 -28.13 8.93 16.21
C PRO A 234 -28.22 7.75 15.22
N ILE A 235 -27.51 7.87 14.10
CA ILE A 235 -27.54 6.88 13.01
C ILE A 235 -26.84 5.57 13.44
N ALA A 236 -25.79 5.67 14.24
CA ALA A 236 -25.01 4.56 14.75
C ALA A 236 -24.32 4.94 16.06
N THR A 237 -23.77 3.95 16.77
CA THR A 237 -22.93 4.15 17.96
C THR A 237 -21.53 3.61 17.68
N VAL A 238 -20.50 4.36 18.08
CA VAL A 238 -19.08 4.01 17.90
C VAL A 238 -18.34 4.19 19.22
N GLU A 239 -17.52 3.22 19.58
CA GLU A 239 -16.60 3.34 20.70
C GLU A 239 -15.28 3.97 20.22
N VAL A 240 -14.85 5.07 20.86
CA VAL A 240 -13.59 5.75 20.52
C VAL A 240 -12.64 5.66 21.70
N VAL A 241 -11.50 4.99 21.51
CA VAL A 241 -10.57 4.67 22.61
C VAL A 241 -9.18 5.21 22.31
N LYS A 242 -8.57 5.87 23.31
CA LYS A 242 -7.16 6.25 23.26
C LYS A 242 -6.30 5.12 23.79
N MET A 243 -5.72 4.31 22.90
CA MET A 243 -4.92 3.16 23.32
C MET A 243 -4.00 2.69 22.19
N ASP A 244 -2.88 2.05 22.56
CA ASP A 244 -2.06 1.33 21.59
C ASP A 244 -2.84 0.11 21.03
N ALA A 245 -2.75 -0.09 19.71
CA ALA A 245 -3.44 -1.16 19.01
C ALA A 245 -3.10 -2.56 19.57
N ASN A 246 -1.87 -2.81 20.01
CA ASN A 246 -1.52 -4.09 20.63
C ASN A 246 -2.27 -4.31 21.93
N VAL A 247 -2.44 -3.26 22.74
CA VAL A 247 -3.10 -3.38 24.04
C VAL A 247 -4.58 -3.73 23.84
N ILE A 248 -5.30 -3.01 22.97
CA ILE A 248 -6.74 -3.29 22.79
C ILE A 248 -7.03 -4.69 22.25
N MET A 249 -6.19 -5.18 21.33
CA MET A 249 -6.32 -6.53 20.79
C MET A 249 -6.03 -7.62 21.85
N HIS A 250 -5.26 -7.31 22.90
CA HIS A 250 -5.06 -8.21 24.04
C HIS A 250 -6.18 -8.15 25.08
N LEU A 251 -6.85 -7.01 25.23
CA LEU A 251 -7.90 -6.83 26.24
C LEU A 251 -9.20 -7.54 25.87
N ARG A 252 -9.55 -7.62 24.58
CA ARG A 252 -10.80 -8.27 24.16
C ARG A 252 -10.74 -8.84 22.73
N PRO A 253 -11.60 -9.82 22.41
CA PRO A 253 -11.67 -10.42 21.08
C PRO A 253 -12.51 -9.58 20.09
N PHE A 254 -12.14 -9.64 18.81
CA PHE A 254 -12.85 -9.01 17.69
C PHE A 254 -13.16 -10.03 16.58
N ASP A 255 -14.22 -9.80 15.80
CA ASP A 255 -14.55 -10.56 14.59
C ASP A 255 -13.84 -10.01 13.36
N TYR A 256 -13.66 -8.68 13.30
CA TYR A 256 -12.97 -8.00 12.21
C TYR A 256 -11.91 -7.05 12.75
N ILE A 257 -10.66 -7.18 12.32
CA ILE A 257 -9.55 -6.30 12.70
C ILE A 257 -8.92 -5.71 11.45
N HIS A 258 -8.83 -4.39 11.38
CA HIS A 258 -8.08 -3.70 10.34
C HIS A 258 -6.80 -3.08 10.90
N LEU A 259 -5.66 -3.44 10.31
CA LEU A 259 -4.34 -2.88 10.63
C LEU A 259 -3.84 -2.05 9.45
N ASP A 260 -3.84 -0.72 9.58
CA ASP A 260 -3.23 0.22 8.63
C ASP A 260 -2.26 1.20 9.32
N PRO A 261 -1.14 0.71 9.87
CA PRO A 261 -0.11 1.58 10.42
C PRO A 261 0.74 2.22 9.32
N PHE A 262 1.44 3.29 9.69
CA PHE A 262 2.50 3.84 8.84
C PHE A 262 3.65 2.84 8.66
N GLY A 263 3.95 2.52 7.41
CA GLY A 263 5.04 1.60 7.07
C GLY A 263 4.62 0.13 7.16
N THR A 264 4.94 -0.55 8.25
CA THR A 264 4.80 -2.00 8.40
C THR A 264 3.78 -2.38 9.47
N ALA A 265 2.96 -3.39 9.18
CA ALA A 265 2.00 -3.94 10.14
C ALA A 265 2.53 -5.10 10.97
N VAL A 266 3.77 -5.55 10.71
CA VAL A 266 4.36 -6.74 11.37
C VAL A 266 4.32 -6.65 12.90
N ASN A 267 4.55 -5.46 13.45
CA ASN A 267 4.61 -5.24 14.90
C ASN A 267 3.28 -5.48 15.64
N TYR A 268 2.17 -5.61 14.91
CA TYR A 268 0.83 -5.75 15.45
C TYR A 268 0.20 -7.12 15.18
N LEU A 269 0.87 -7.96 14.37
CA LEU A 269 0.32 -9.24 13.94
C LEU A 269 0.12 -10.21 15.11
N ASP A 270 1.07 -10.30 16.03
CA ASP A 270 0.97 -11.21 17.18
C ASP A 270 -0.22 -10.88 18.08
N ALA A 271 -0.44 -9.58 18.34
CA ALA A 271 -1.59 -9.12 19.11
C ALA A 271 -2.91 -9.43 18.40
N ALA A 272 -2.97 -9.16 17.08
CA ALA A 272 -4.16 -9.43 16.28
C ALA A 272 -4.56 -10.91 16.29
N PHE A 273 -3.59 -11.82 16.15
CA PHE A 273 -3.87 -13.26 16.15
C PHE A 273 -4.11 -13.86 17.54
N ARG A 274 -3.81 -13.14 18.63
CA ARG A 274 -3.98 -13.68 19.99
C ARG A 274 -5.45 -13.98 20.29
N ASN A 275 -6.31 -12.97 20.17
CA ASN A 275 -7.72 -13.01 20.59
C ASN A 275 -8.74 -12.92 19.45
N VAL A 276 -8.33 -12.79 18.19
CA VAL A 276 -9.28 -12.84 17.06
C VAL A 276 -10.17 -14.08 17.12
N ARG A 277 -11.46 -13.89 16.87
CA ARG A 277 -12.47 -14.97 16.91
C ARG A 277 -12.25 -15.95 15.75
N ASN A 278 -12.69 -17.19 15.95
CA ASN A 278 -12.67 -18.19 14.88
C ASN A 278 -13.58 -17.73 13.72
N MET A 279 -13.12 -17.90 12.48
CA MET A 279 -13.74 -17.36 11.27
C MET A 279 -13.75 -15.83 11.19
N GLY A 280 -13.08 -15.13 12.11
CA GLY A 280 -12.87 -13.70 12.01
C GLY A 280 -11.95 -13.33 10.83
N ILE A 281 -11.97 -12.06 10.44
CA ILE A 281 -11.15 -11.53 9.35
C ILE A 281 -10.13 -10.54 9.91
N ILE A 282 -8.89 -10.68 9.45
CA ILE A 282 -7.84 -9.69 9.67
C ILE A 282 -7.47 -9.09 8.31
N SER A 283 -7.63 -7.79 8.19
CA SER A 283 -7.17 -6.99 7.07
C SER A 283 -5.87 -6.29 7.46
N VAL A 284 -4.82 -6.46 6.66
CA VAL A 284 -3.49 -5.91 6.91
C VAL A 284 -3.05 -5.07 5.72
N THR A 285 -2.81 -3.79 5.96
CA THR A 285 -2.23 -2.85 5.00
C THR A 285 -0.77 -2.58 5.35
N SER A 286 0.11 -2.58 4.36
CA SER A 286 1.51 -2.20 4.51
C SER A 286 1.91 -1.23 3.41
N THR A 287 2.56 -0.13 3.81
CA THR A 287 2.98 0.99 2.97
C THR A 287 4.51 1.12 2.87
N ASP A 288 5.26 0.24 3.54
CA ASP A 288 6.72 0.15 3.51
C ASP A 288 7.26 -0.40 2.17
N THR A 289 7.15 0.41 1.12
CA THR A 289 7.68 0.06 -0.22
C THR A 289 9.21 -0.14 -0.22
N GLY A 290 9.94 0.38 0.77
CA GLY A 290 11.38 0.20 0.90
C GLY A 290 11.75 -1.25 1.19
N SER A 291 11.10 -1.85 2.19
CA SER A 291 11.28 -3.25 2.54
C SER A 291 10.57 -4.18 1.57
N LEU A 292 9.35 -3.84 1.15
CA LEU A 292 8.53 -4.70 0.30
C LEU A 292 9.12 -4.90 -1.11
N TYR A 293 9.81 -3.88 -1.66
CA TYR A 293 10.34 -3.90 -3.03
C TYR A 293 11.87 -3.97 -3.08
N ALA A 294 12.48 -4.66 -2.11
CA ALA A 294 13.91 -4.99 -2.07
C ALA A 294 14.86 -3.76 -2.14
N LYS A 295 14.44 -2.59 -1.63
CA LYS A 295 15.33 -1.42 -1.50
C LYS A 295 16.18 -1.48 -0.22
N SER A 296 15.63 -2.07 0.84
CA SER A 296 16.27 -2.14 2.16
C SER A 296 16.30 -3.58 2.69
N PRO A 297 17.16 -4.46 2.15
CA PRO A 297 17.11 -5.90 2.42
C PRO A 297 17.27 -6.25 3.91
N ASN A 298 18.07 -5.48 4.65
CA ASN A 298 18.23 -5.68 6.10
C ASN A 298 16.92 -5.41 6.87
N VAL A 299 16.12 -4.43 6.42
CA VAL A 299 14.81 -4.14 7.01
C VAL A 299 13.81 -5.23 6.62
N THR A 300 13.84 -5.68 5.36
CA THR A 300 13.04 -6.82 4.89
C THR A 300 13.32 -8.08 5.71
N GLN A 301 14.59 -8.38 5.98
CA GLN A 301 14.98 -9.52 6.81
C GLN A 301 14.51 -9.37 8.25
N ARG A 302 14.57 -8.17 8.84
CA ARG A 302 14.09 -7.96 10.22
C ARG A 302 12.58 -8.04 10.35
N HIS A 303 11.82 -7.38 9.47
CA HIS A 303 10.36 -7.31 9.56
C HIS A 303 9.69 -8.56 8.99
N TYR A 304 10.17 -9.09 7.88
CA TYR A 304 9.51 -10.20 7.18
C TYR A 304 10.31 -11.49 7.22
N SER A 305 11.50 -11.54 7.83
CA SER A 305 12.40 -12.72 7.82
C SER A 305 12.55 -13.35 6.43
N CYS A 306 12.52 -12.52 5.40
CA CYS A 306 12.55 -12.93 4.00
C CYS A 306 13.77 -12.34 3.31
N HIS A 307 14.45 -13.19 2.55
CA HIS A 307 15.44 -12.76 1.58
C HIS A 307 14.75 -12.56 0.23
N ILE A 308 14.83 -11.36 -0.34
CA ILE A 308 14.27 -11.03 -1.66
C ILE A 308 15.27 -10.23 -2.49
N VAL A 309 15.13 -10.32 -3.80
CA VAL A 309 15.88 -9.53 -4.79
C VAL A 309 14.90 -8.77 -5.68
N ARG A 310 15.40 -7.88 -6.53
CA ARG A 310 14.58 -7.22 -7.54
C ARG A 310 14.18 -8.23 -8.61
N THR A 311 12.88 -8.29 -8.91
CA THR A 311 12.27 -9.22 -9.89
C THR A 311 11.21 -8.49 -10.70
N GLU A 312 10.81 -9.02 -11.85
CA GLU A 312 9.70 -8.44 -12.64
C GLU A 312 8.35 -8.49 -11.90
N TYR A 313 8.18 -9.51 -11.05
CA TYR A 313 6.95 -9.81 -10.32
C TYR A 313 6.97 -9.30 -8.87
N TYR A 314 7.76 -8.26 -8.60
CA TYR A 314 8.06 -7.78 -7.24
C TYR A 314 6.84 -7.40 -6.40
N LYS A 315 5.74 -6.96 -7.03
CA LYS A 315 4.49 -6.63 -6.32
C LYS A 315 3.77 -7.87 -5.78
N GLU A 316 3.70 -8.95 -6.57
CA GLU A 316 3.17 -10.22 -6.08
C GLU A 316 4.12 -10.85 -5.06
N LEU A 317 5.43 -10.74 -5.29
CA LEU A 317 6.45 -11.17 -4.33
C LEU A 317 6.26 -10.49 -2.96
N ALA A 318 6.00 -9.18 -2.96
CA ALA A 318 5.68 -8.43 -1.75
C ALA A 318 4.40 -8.91 -1.07
N ALA A 319 3.31 -9.12 -1.81
CA ALA A 319 2.06 -9.63 -1.25
C ALA A 319 2.25 -11.02 -0.60
N ARG A 320 2.97 -11.92 -1.26
CA ARG A 320 3.30 -13.26 -0.75
C ARG A 320 4.21 -13.22 0.48
N MET A 321 5.11 -12.23 0.55
CA MET A 321 5.96 -12.00 1.72
C MET A 321 5.17 -11.50 2.92
N VAL A 322 4.24 -10.55 2.73
CA VAL A 322 3.34 -10.08 3.80
C VAL A 322 2.50 -11.27 4.31
N LEU A 323 1.90 -12.04 3.41
CA LEU A 323 1.16 -13.26 3.77
C LEU A 323 2.02 -14.27 4.54
N ALA A 324 3.29 -14.45 4.18
CA ALA A 324 4.20 -15.34 4.90
C ALA A 324 4.44 -14.88 6.35
N SER A 325 4.50 -13.57 6.60
CA SER A 325 4.57 -13.03 7.96
C SER A 325 3.26 -13.20 8.73
N VAL A 326 2.12 -12.96 8.08
CA VAL A 326 0.78 -13.17 8.66
C VAL A 326 0.56 -14.63 9.05
N ALA A 327 0.89 -15.58 8.17
CA ALA A 327 0.79 -17.01 8.45
C ALA A 327 1.66 -17.45 9.63
N ARG A 328 2.88 -16.92 9.75
CA ARG A 328 3.77 -17.25 10.88
C ARG A 328 3.25 -16.69 12.20
N ALA A 329 2.67 -15.49 12.19
CA ALA A 329 2.03 -14.92 13.38
C ALA A 329 0.79 -15.73 13.80
N ALA A 330 -0.05 -16.13 12.85
CA ALA A 330 -1.20 -17.00 13.09
C ALA A 330 -0.77 -18.35 13.70
N ALA A 331 0.26 -18.97 13.12
CA ALA A 331 0.74 -20.28 13.53
C ALA A 331 1.25 -20.29 14.99
N ARG A 332 1.94 -19.23 15.44
CA ARG A 332 2.36 -19.08 16.86
C ARG A 332 1.18 -19.13 17.85
N CYS A 333 -0.03 -18.84 17.38
CA CYS A 333 -1.24 -18.83 18.18
C CYS A 333 -2.13 -20.07 17.97
N ASN A 334 -1.62 -21.14 17.36
CA ASN A 334 -2.38 -22.33 16.94
C ASN A 334 -3.58 -21.97 16.05
N LYS A 335 -3.38 -21.04 15.11
CA LYS A 335 -4.37 -20.62 14.12
C LYS A 335 -3.77 -20.74 12.72
N GLY A 336 -4.57 -21.24 11.79
CA GLY A 336 -4.33 -21.16 10.36
C GLY A 336 -4.98 -19.93 9.74
N MET A 337 -4.78 -19.78 8.43
CA MET A 337 -5.41 -18.72 7.66
C MET A 337 -5.82 -19.17 6.27
N GLU A 338 -6.92 -18.60 5.79
CA GLU A 338 -7.34 -18.63 4.40
C GLU A 338 -7.19 -17.24 3.81
N VAL A 339 -6.56 -17.12 2.65
CA VAL A 339 -6.40 -15.83 1.96
C VAL A 339 -7.67 -15.53 1.18
N LEU A 340 -8.34 -14.44 1.53
CA LEU A 340 -9.55 -13.98 0.84
C LEU A 340 -9.19 -13.09 -0.36
N LEU A 341 -8.20 -12.22 -0.17
CA LEU A 341 -7.78 -11.21 -1.13
C LEU A 341 -6.35 -10.75 -0.83
N ALA A 342 -5.53 -10.59 -1.85
CA ALA A 342 -4.26 -9.87 -1.79
C ALA A 342 -4.14 -8.87 -2.95
N VAL A 343 -3.94 -7.59 -2.62
CA VAL A 343 -3.81 -6.50 -3.59
C VAL A 343 -2.52 -5.74 -3.36
N ALA A 344 -1.73 -5.51 -4.41
CA ALA A 344 -0.59 -4.60 -4.35
C ALA A 344 -0.72 -3.51 -5.43
N LEU A 345 -1.04 -2.30 -4.99
CA LEU A 345 -1.08 -1.10 -5.82
C LEU A 345 0.14 -0.21 -5.51
N GLU A 346 0.25 0.92 -6.20
CA GLU A 346 1.40 1.83 -6.08
C GLU A 346 1.65 2.29 -4.63
N HIS A 347 0.58 2.47 -3.85
CA HIS A 347 0.64 3.10 -2.53
C HIS A 347 0.61 2.12 -1.35
N PHE A 348 0.11 0.90 -1.56
CA PHE A 348 -0.08 -0.06 -0.47
C PHE A 348 -0.09 -1.50 -0.98
N VAL A 349 0.25 -2.42 -0.07
CA VAL A 349 -0.05 -3.84 -0.16
C VAL A 349 -1.10 -4.15 0.89
N LEU A 350 -2.27 -4.63 0.46
CA LEU A 350 -3.39 -5.04 1.30
C LEU A 350 -3.54 -6.55 1.20
N VAL A 351 -3.59 -7.23 2.34
CA VAL A 351 -3.95 -8.64 2.42
C VAL A 351 -5.10 -8.80 3.40
N VAL A 352 -6.09 -9.61 3.03
CA VAL A 352 -7.27 -9.91 3.85
C VAL A 352 -7.33 -11.41 4.04
N VAL A 353 -7.30 -11.86 5.29
CA VAL A 353 -7.27 -13.27 5.65
C VAL A 353 -8.39 -13.63 6.61
N ARG A 354 -8.97 -14.82 6.42
CA ARG A 354 -9.90 -15.45 7.37
C ARG A 354 -9.13 -16.35 8.31
N VAL A 355 -9.43 -16.28 9.59
CA VAL A 355 -8.71 -17.00 10.63
C VAL A 355 -9.39 -18.34 10.91
N LEU A 356 -8.60 -19.43 10.87
CA LEU A 356 -9.06 -20.79 11.12
C LEU A 356 -8.43 -21.31 12.40
N ARG A 357 -9.21 -21.54 13.46
CA ARG A 357 -8.67 -21.96 14.76
C ARG A 357 -8.31 -23.45 14.75
N GLY A 358 -7.17 -23.77 15.37
CA GLY A 358 -6.74 -25.14 15.66
C GLY A 358 -5.33 -25.44 15.16
N PRO A 359 -4.58 -26.31 15.85
CA PRO A 359 -3.20 -26.65 15.49
C PRO A 359 -3.11 -27.25 14.08
N THR A 360 -4.04 -28.13 13.69
CA THR A 360 -4.09 -28.69 12.33
C THR A 360 -4.20 -27.59 11.25
N GLN A 361 -5.00 -26.55 11.50
CA GLN A 361 -5.13 -25.43 10.57
C GLN A 361 -3.85 -24.59 10.50
N ALA A 362 -3.17 -24.43 11.63
CA ALA A 362 -1.86 -23.79 11.71
C ALA A 362 -0.81 -24.58 10.90
N ASP A 363 -0.77 -25.89 11.05
CA ASP A 363 0.14 -26.78 10.33
C ASP A 363 -0.09 -26.73 8.82
N GLU A 364 -1.35 -26.80 8.36
CA GLU A 364 -1.71 -26.67 6.94
C GLU A 364 -1.32 -25.30 6.36
N SER A 365 -1.41 -24.24 7.15
CA SER A 365 -0.97 -22.90 6.74
C SER A 365 0.56 -22.81 6.69
N ALA A 366 1.25 -23.38 7.66
CA ALA A 366 2.70 -23.42 7.72
C ALA A 366 3.30 -24.23 6.55
N LYS A 367 2.63 -25.30 6.11
CA LYS A 367 2.99 -26.08 4.90
C LYS A 367 2.94 -25.25 3.61
N LYS A 368 2.29 -24.09 3.59
CA LYS A 368 2.26 -23.18 2.42
C LYS A 368 3.37 -22.12 2.47
N LEU A 369 4.24 -22.16 3.47
CA LEU A 369 5.43 -21.30 3.56
C LEU A 369 6.60 -21.96 2.83
N ARG A 370 6.96 -21.44 1.65
CA ARG A 370 7.91 -22.07 0.74
C ARG A 370 8.99 -21.10 0.29
N LYS A 371 10.21 -21.61 0.12
CA LYS A 371 11.24 -20.85 -0.58
C LYS A 371 11.00 -20.94 -2.09
N LEU A 372 11.41 -19.91 -2.81
CA LEU A 372 11.28 -19.80 -4.26
C LEU A 372 12.68 -19.76 -4.88
N VAL A 373 13.00 -20.69 -5.76
CA VAL A 373 14.21 -20.59 -6.58
C VAL A 373 13.88 -19.70 -7.76
N HIS A 374 14.74 -18.72 -8.05
CA HIS A 374 14.54 -17.74 -9.11
C HIS A 374 15.81 -17.55 -9.95
N CYS A 375 15.67 -17.57 -11.28
CA CYS A 375 16.72 -17.21 -12.21
C CYS A 375 16.80 -15.68 -12.38
N GLN A 376 17.91 -15.06 -11.99
CA GLN A 376 18.13 -13.62 -12.17
C GLN A 376 18.27 -13.19 -13.64
N TRP A 377 18.50 -14.14 -14.54
CA TRP A 377 18.67 -13.86 -15.96
C TRP A 377 17.34 -13.90 -16.72
N CYS A 378 16.66 -15.04 -16.68
CA CYS A 378 15.46 -15.28 -17.48
C CYS A 378 14.14 -15.12 -16.71
N GLU A 379 14.20 -14.83 -15.41
CA GLU A 379 13.04 -14.70 -14.50
C GLU A 379 12.22 -15.99 -14.26
N GLU A 380 12.71 -17.14 -14.72
CA GLU A 380 12.16 -18.45 -14.39
C GLU A 380 12.17 -18.68 -12.88
N ARG A 381 11.15 -19.36 -12.36
CA ARG A 381 10.98 -19.51 -10.91
C ARG A 381 10.10 -20.68 -10.52
N VAL A 382 10.46 -21.37 -9.45
CA VAL A 382 9.72 -22.53 -8.95
C VAL A 382 9.74 -22.55 -7.41
N PHE A 383 8.58 -22.81 -6.80
CA PHE A 383 8.50 -23.04 -5.35
C PHE A 383 9.10 -24.40 -5.01
N LEU A 384 9.96 -24.44 -3.99
CA LEU A 384 10.53 -25.70 -3.51
C LEU A 384 9.45 -26.58 -2.86
N LYS A 385 9.43 -27.86 -3.23
CA LYS A 385 8.54 -28.89 -2.66
C LYS A 385 8.88 -29.17 -1.18
N LEU A 386 7.96 -29.82 -0.46
CA LEU A 386 8.21 -30.22 0.93
C LEU A 386 9.07 -31.48 0.91
N GLY A 387 10.29 -31.38 1.44
CA GLY A 387 11.19 -32.52 1.52
C GLY A 387 12.59 -32.11 1.96
N ASN A 388 13.35 -33.09 2.45
CA ASN A 388 14.74 -32.90 2.86
C ASN A 388 15.71 -32.86 1.66
N MET A 389 15.26 -33.30 0.48
CA MET A 389 16.03 -33.31 -0.75
C MET A 389 15.69 -32.07 -1.57
N VAL A 390 16.67 -31.21 -1.78
CA VAL A 390 16.51 -30.03 -2.62
C VAL A 390 16.88 -30.42 -4.04
N ASP A 391 15.89 -30.69 -4.89
CA ASP A 391 16.12 -30.69 -6.33
C ASP A 391 16.20 -29.21 -6.75
N ASP A 392 17.39 -28.62 -6.62
CA ASP A 392 17.69 -27.19 -6.79
C ASP A 392 17.61 -26.73 -8.27
N THR A 393 17.01 -27.53 -9.14
CA THR A 393 17.05 -27.33 -10.59
C THR A 393 15.88 -26.47 -11.06
N LEU A 394 16.21 -25.27 -11.53
CA LEU A 394 15.28 -24.47 -12.33
C LEU A 394 15.06 -25.17 -13.69
N PRO A 395 13.85 -25.11 -14.26
CA PRO A 395 13.58 -25.64 -15.60
C PRO A 395 14.37 -24.96 -16.74
N CYS A 396 15.05 -23.84 -16.45
CA CYS A 396 15.82 -23.11 -17.44
C CYS A 396 17.28 -23.58 -17.54
N ASN A 397 17.84 -23.55 -18.75
CA ASN A 397 19.23 -23.94 -19.02
C ASN A 397 20.26 -22.81 -18.80
N CYS A 398 19.87 -21.70 -18.17
CA CYS A 398 20.73 -20.52 -18.03
C CYS A 398 22.02 -20.77 -17.24
N HIS A 399 22.05 -21.75 -16.33
CA HIS A 399 23.23 -22.14 -15.57
C HIS A 399 24.37 -22.69 -16.46
N GLY A 400 24.03 -23.37 -17.57
CA GLY A 400 25.03 -23.92 -18.50
C GLY A 400 25.47 -22.93 -19.58
N SER A 401 24.65 -21.91 -19.88
CA SER A 401 24.90 -20.98 -20.97
C SER A 401 25.60 -19.68 -20.54
N LEU A 402 25.66 -19.37 -19.25
CA LEU A 402 26.20 -18.12 -18.72
C LEU A 402 27.27 -18.38 -17.66
N PRO A 403 28.32 -17.54 -17.59
CA PRO A 403 29.30 -17.65 -16.52
C PRO A 403 28.68 -17.26 -15.16
N GLY A 404 28.78 -18.15 -14.17
CA GLY A 404 28.36 -17.93 -12.78
C GLY A 404 27.02 -18.56 -12.39
N LYS A 405 26.69 -18.48 -11.09
CA LYS A 405 25.40 -18.98 -10.57
C LYS A 405 24.29 -17.99 -10.90
N THR A 406 23.30 -18.42 -11.68
CA THR A 406 22.15 -17.60 -12.09
C THR A 406 20.93 -17.75 -11.18
N ALA A 407 20.91 -18.77 -10.32
CA ALA A 407 19.81 -19.10 -9.43
C ALA A 407 19.99 -18.47 -8.04
N VAL A 408 18.92 -17.92 -7.47
CA VAL A 408 18.88 -17.34 -6.13
C VAL A 408 17.67 -17.87 -5.38
N LEU A 409 17.83 -18.10 -4.08
CA LEU A 409 16.77 -18.59 -3.21
C LEU A 409 16.07 -17.42 -2.50
N LEU A 410 14.78 -17.23 -2.75
CA LEU A 410 13.96 -16.19 -2.16
C LEU A 410 13.02 -16.75 -1.09
N GLY A 411 12.57 -15.90 -0.16
CA GLY A 411 11.55 -16.22 0.84
C GLY A 411 12.08 -16.53 2.25
N PRO A 412 11.32 -17.29 3.05
CA PRO A 412 10.11 -18.05 2.67
C PRO A 412 8.91 -17.16 2.33
N LEU A 413 8.12 -17.56 1.34
CA LEU A 413 6.95 -16.84 0.82
C LEU A 413 5.70 -17.70 0.97
N TRP A 414 4.53 -17.07 0.91
CA TRP A 414 3.27 -17.80 0.76
C TRP A 414 3.16 -18.39 -0.65
N SER A 415 3.11 -19.72 -0.76
CA SER A 415 2.93 -20.43 -2.03
C SER A 415 1.47 -20.70 -2.39
N GLY A 416 0.55 -20.55 -1.43
CA GLY A 416 -0.87 -20.82 -1.66
C GLY A 416 -1.58 -19.79 -2.55
N PRO A 417 -2.90 -19.95 -2.73
CA PRO A 417 -3.75 -18.99 -3.43
C PRO A 417 -3.70 -17.60 -2.80
N LEU A 418 -3.89 -16.57 -3.62
CA LEU A 418 -3.96 -15.16 -3.20
C LEU A 418 -5.39 -14.62 -3.12
N PHE A 419 -6.36 -15.42 -3.56
CA PHE A 419 -7.74 -14.99 -3.76
C PHE A 419 -8.70 -16.12 -3.42
N ASN A 420 -9.85 -15.77 -2.85
CA ASN A 420 -11.02 -16.63 -2.80
C ASN A 420 -12.07 -16.06 -3.77
N THR A 421 -12.31 -16.75 -4.88
CA THR A 421 -13.22 -16.30 -5.94
C THR A 421 -14.65 -16.07 -5.44
N GLY A 422 -15.17 -16.96 -4.59
CA GLY A 422 -16.50 -16.82 -4.01
C GLY A 422 -16.63 -15.57 -3.14
N PHE A 423 -15.60 -15.26 -2.35
CA PHE A 423 -15.52 -14.05 -1.55
C PHE A 423 -15.44 -12.80 -2.44
N LEU A 424 -14.62 -12.81 -3.49
CA LEU A 424 -14.49 -11.69 -4.43
C LEU A 424 -15.81 -11.37 -5.17
N ARG A 425 -16.58 -12.40 -5.54
CA ARG A 425 -17.90 -12.21 -6.15
C ARG A 425 -18.87 -11.52 -5.17
N ARG A 426 -18.88 -11.92 -3.90
CA ARG A 426 -19.68 -11.22 -2.85
C ARG A 426 -19.17 -9.80 -2.60
N MET A 427 -17.85 -9.57 -2.64
CA MET A 427 -17.29 -8.22 -2.57
C MET A 427 -17.75 -7.34 -3.74
N LEU A 428 -17.89 -7.90 -4.94
CA LEU A 428 -18.42 -7.16 -6.09
C LEU A 428 -19.89 -6.78 -5.86
N SER A 429 -20.71 -7.71 -5.34
CA SER A 429 -22.10 -7.41 -4.95
C SER A 429 -22.19 -6.31 -3.90
N ALA A 430 -21.36 -6.39 -2.85
CA ALA A 430 -21.28 -5.35 -1.81
C ALA A 430 -20.86 -3.98 -2.38
N ALA A 431 -19.88 -3.96 -3.31
CA ALA A 431 -19.44 -2.73 -3.97
C ALA A 431 -20.57 -2.10 -4.80
N VAL A 432 -21.42 -2.90 -5.45
CA VAL A 432 -22.60 -2.40 -6.19
C VAL A 432 -23.66 -1.87 -5.21
N GLN A 433 -23.99 -2.64 -4.17
CA GLN A 433 -25.00 -2.28 -3.18
C GLN A 433 -24.68 -0.95 -2.46
N HIS A 434 -23.39 -0.69 -2.20
CA HIS A 434 -22.93 0.53 -1.54
C HIS A 434 -22.42 1.61 -2.52
N SER A 435 -22.75 1.51 -3.81
CA SER A 435 -22.44 2.52 -4.84
C SER A 435 -20.96 2.87 -4.94
N MET A 436 -20.08 1.86 -4.88
CA MET A 436 -18.62 2.00 -4.99
C MET A 436 -18.13 1.69 -6.41
N ASP A 437 -18.60 2.45 -7.40
CA ASP A 437 -18.34 2.18 -8.82
C ASP A 437 -16.84 2.16 -9.17
N ASP A 438 -16.04 2.99 -8.50
CA ASP A 438 -14.60 3.13 -8.74
C ASP A 438 -13.81 1.83 -8.56
N ILE A 439 -14.22 0.94 -7.64
CA ILE A 439 -13.49 -0.30 -7.34
C ILE A 439 -14.01 -1.50 -8.11
N GLN A 440 -15.22 -1.44 -8.69
CA GLN A 440 -15.81 -2.58 -9.39
C GLN A 440 -14.92 -3.10 -10.53
N PRO A 441 -14.23 -2.27 -11.35
CA PRO A 441 -13.31 -2.77 -12.38
C PRO A 441 -12.12 -3.55 -11.79
N LEU A 442 -11.61 -3.10 -10.64
CA LEU A 442 -10.53 -3.80 -9.94
C LEU A 442 -11.03 -5.14 -9.42
N VAL A 443 -12.17 -5.19 -8.73
CA VAL A 443 -12.74 -6.45 -8.20
C VAL A 443 -13.05 -7.44 -9.34
N LYS A 444 -13.60 -6.97 -10.47
CA LYS A 444 -13.79 -7.81 -11.68
C LYS A 444 -12.48 -8.37 -12.22
N THR A 445 -11.42 -7.56 -12.23
CA THR A 445 -10.07 -8.01 -12.62
C THR A 445 -9.55 -9.06 -11.66
N LEU A 446 -9.75 -8.89 -10.35
CA LEU A 446 -9.34 -9.85 -9.33
C LEU A 446 -10.09 -11.18 -9.43
N ILE A 447 -11.39 -11.15 -9.78
CA ILE A 447 -12.18 -12.38 -10.04
C ILE A 447 -11.58 -13.14 -11.22
N CYS A 448 -11.35 -12.47 -12.35
CA CYS A 448 -10.72 -13.08 -13.53
C CYS A 448 -9.31 -13.60 -13.21
N GLU A 449 -8.55 -12.84 -12.41
CA GLU A 449 -7.22 -13.26 -11.97
C GLU A 449 -7.30 -14.51 -11.09
N SER A 450 -8.27 -14.61 -10.18
CA SER A 450 -8.45 -15.76 -9.28
C SER A 450 -8.80 -17.06 -10.01
N GLU A 451 -9.52 -16.97 -11.12
CA GLU A 451 -9.88 -18.12 -11.96
C GLU A 451 -8.85 -18.38 -13.07
N CYS A 452 -7.91 -17.46 -13.28
CA CYS A 452 -7.01 -17.40 -14.42
C CYS A 452 -7.77 -17.43 -15.77
N THR A 453 -8.80 -16.59 -15.87
CA THR A 453 -9.68 -16.47 -17.05
C THR A 453 -9.67 -15.06 -17.63
N THR A 454 -10.17 -14.92 -18.87
CA THR A 454 -10.33 -13.61 -19.51
C THR A 454 -11.71 -13.01 -19.21
N LEU A 455 -11.80 -11.68 -19.17
CA LEU A 455 -13.07 -10.96 -18.95
C LEU A 455 -14.19 -11.35 -19.92
N LYS A 456 -13.87 -11.70 -21.17
CA LYS A 456 -14.87 -12.13 -22.16
C LYS A 456 -15.53 -13.46 -21.77
N SER A 457 -14.78 -14.36 -21.15
CA SER A 457 -15.28 -15.65 -20.68
C SER A 457 -16.23 -15.50 -19.49
N LEU A 458 -15.97 -14.54 -18.59
CA LEU A 458 -16.81 -14.25 -17.43
C LEU A 458 -18.26 -13.86 -17.82
N VAL A 459 -18.43 -13.09 -18.91
CA VAL A 459 -19.75 -12.61 -19.37
C VAL A 459 -20.57 -13.74 -20.03
N HIS A 460 -19.91 -14.71 -20.67
CA HIS A 460 -20.59 -15.82 -21.34
C HIS A 460 -20.92 -16.98 -20.38
N GLY A 461 -20.32 -17.01 -19.18
CA GLY A 461 -20.54 -18.04 -18.16
C GLY A 461 -21.74 -17.83 -17.24
N SER A 462 -22.52 -16.74 -17.41
CA SER A 462 -23.60 -16.37 -16.48
C SER A 462 -25.00 -16.86 -16.88
N SER A 463 -25.16 -17.69 -17.92
CA SER A 463 -26.47 -18.22 -18.35
C SER A 463 -26.77 -19.66 -17.92
N ALA A 464 -25.89 -20.31 -17.17
CA ALA A 464 -26.10 -21.70 -16.73
C ALA A 464 -25.58 -21.91 -15.30
N LEU A 465 -26.30 -21.39 -14.30
CA LEU A 465 -26.34 -21.88 -12.91
C LEU A 465 -27.36 -21.04 -12.13
N THR A 466 -28.63 -21.28 -12.42
CA THR A 466 -29.75 -20.79 -11.61
C THR A 466 -30.12 -21.90 -10.62
N ASN A 467 -30.08 -21.53 -9.33
CA ASN A 467 -30.67 -22.21 -8.16
C ASN A 467 -29.99 -23.48 -7.59
N GLN A 468 -29.70 -23.37 -6.29
CA GLN A 468 -29.34 -24.40 -5.29
C GLN A 468 -27.88 -24.91 -5.30
N VAL A 469 -27.07 -24.46 -4.33
CA VAL A 469 -26.59 -25.26 -3.17
C VAL A 469 -25.85 -24.32 -2.19
N GLU A 470 -26.26 -24.41 -0.92
CA GLU A 470 -25.79 -23.70 0.27
C GLU A 470 -24.33 -24.02 0.67
N CYS A 471 -23.71 -23.03 1.32
CA CYS A 471 -22.64 -23.10 2.33
C CYS A 471 -21.67 -24.31 2.33
N GLY A 472 -20.53 -24.16 1.65
CA GLY A 472 -19.39 -25.09 1.71
C GLY A 472 -18.50 -24.98 2.98
N VAL A 473 -19.08 -25.06 4.17
CA VAL A 473 -18.33 -25.24 5.43
C VAL A 473 -18.45 -26.70 5.86
N VAL A 474 -17.43 -27.51 5.58
CA VAL A 474 -17.35 -28.89 6.09
C VAL A 474 -16.71 -28.86 7.47
N ILE A 475 -17.52 -28.80 8.53
CA ILE A 475 -17.11 -29.18 9.89
C ILE A 475 -17.43 -30.66 10.04
N LYS A 476 -16.40 -31.52 10.00
CA LYS A 476 -16.55 -32.92 10.41
C LYS A 476 -16.80 -32.96 11.91
N THR A 477 -18.04 -33.17 12.31
CA THR A 477 -18.38 -33.58 13.67
C THR A 477 -18.53 -35.10 13.67
N LEU A 478 -17.69 -35.78 14.46
CA LEU A 478 -17.84 -37.20 14.75
C LEU A 478 -19.07 -37.37 15.67
N GLN A 479 -19.97 -38.27 15.30
CA GLN A 479 -20.98 -38.83 16.21
C GLN A 479 -20.84 -40.35 16.23
N GLU A 480 -20.77 -40.88 17.47
CA GLU A 480 -20.79 -42.29 17.81
C GLU A 480 -22.22 -42.86 17.84
N GLY A 481 -22.32 -44.18 17.62
CA GLY A 481 -23.47 -45.05 17.90
C GLY A 481 -24.52 -45.09 16.77
N GLY A 482 -25.09 -46.22 16.34
CA GLY A 482 -24.99 -47.63 16.74
C GLY A 482 -25.99 -48.44 15.91
N GLU A 483 -25.62 -49.69 15.61
CA GLU A 483 -26.43 -50.89 15.34
C GLU A 483 -27.25 -51.12 14.03
N ALA A 484 -26.84 -52.23 13.39
CA ALA A 484 -27.61 -53.40 12.94
C ALA A 484 -28.39 -53.39 11.59
N GLY A 485 -27.96 -54.30 10.70
CA GLY A 485 -28.76 -54.81 9.58
C GLY A 485 -27.96 -55.64 8.56
N LYS A 486 -27.80 -56.95 8.80
CA LYS A 486 -27.19 -57.92 7.86
C LYS A 486 -28.11 -58.24 6.67
N ARG A 487 -27.54 -58.36 5.46
CA ARG A 487 -27.83 -59.42 4.47
C ARG A 487 -26.75 -59.46 3.36
N LYS A 488 -26.33 -60.68 2.97
CA LYS A 488 -25.28 -61.04 1.97
C LYS A 488 -25.90 -61.72 0.74
N LEU A 489 -25.08 -61.84 -0.33
CA LEU A 489 -25.18 -62.51 -1.66
C LEU A 489 -25.58 -61.59 -2.82
N GLY A 490 -24.91 -61.57 -3.98
CA GLY A 490 -23.80 -62.39 -4.49
C GLY A 490 -23.18 -61.82 -5.80
N GLU A 491 -22.00 -62.36 -6.10
CA GLU A 491 -21.10 -62.37 -7.27
C GLU A 491 -21.30 -61.53 -8.57
N GLU A 492 -20.17 -60.89 -8.91
CA GLU A 492 -19.47 -60.69 -10.19
C GLU A 492 -20.22 -60.38 -11.51
N SER A 493 -19.88 -59.21 -12.07
CA SER A 493 -19.29 -59.16 -13.41
C SER A 493 -18.53 -57.85 -13.64
N GLY A 494 -17.31 -57.97 -14.15
CA GLY A 494 -16.37 -56.88 -14.31
C GLY A 494 -16.80 -55.87 -15.38
N ASN A 495 -16.56 -54.60 -15.08
CA ASN A 495 -16.13 -53.67 -16.12
C ASN A 495 -15.17 -52.66 -15.51
N VAL A 496 -13.93 -52.70 -16.01
CA VAL A 496 -12.82 -51.83 -15.63
C VAL A 496 -13.12 -50.43 -16.16
N LEU A 497 -13.93 -49.67 -15.42
CA LEU A 497 -13.94 -48.22 -15.55
C LEU A 497 -12.93 -47.70 -14.54
N LYS A 498 -11.74 -47.33 -15.02
CA LYS A 498 -10.79 -46.50 -14.29
C LYS A 498 -11.58 -45.28 -13.80
N LYS A 499 -11.97 -45.29 -12.52
CA LYS A 499 -12.41 -44.12 -11.77
C LYS A 499 -11.27 -43.12 -11.88
N ILE A 500 -11.37 -42.24 -12.86
CA ILE A 500 -10.72 -40.94 -12.84
C ILE A 500 -11.31 -40.30 -11.58
N LYS A 501 -10.56 -40.42 -10.48
CA LYS A 501 -10.70 -39.47 -9.37
C LYS A 501 -10.70 -38.09 -10.02
N PRO A 502 -11.64 -37.19 -9.69
CA PRO A 502 -11.47 -35.80 -10.07
C PRO A 502 -10.16 -35.36 -9.44
N ASP A 503 -9.14 -35.29 -10.30
CA ASP A 503 -7.77 -35.00 -9.94
C ASP A 503 -7.74 -33.61 -9.31
N ALA A 504 -6.77 -33.40 -8.43
CA ALA A 504 -6.58 -32.18 -7.64
C ALA A 504 -7.05 -30.92 -8.38
N SER A 505 -7.99 -30.18 -7.77
CA SER A 505 -8.42 -28.87 -8.24
C SER A 505 -7.22 -28.07 -8.75
N LEU A 506 -7.13 -27.88 -10.07
CA LEU A 506 -5.94 -27.36 -10.76
C LEU A 506 -5.40 -26.13 -10.02
N GLU A 507 -4.24 -26.27 -9.38
CA GLU A 507 -3.64 -25.20 -8.57
C GLU A 507 -3.52 -23.92 -9.40
N HIS A 508 -3.84 -22.80 -8.76
CA HIS A 508 -3.78 -21.47 -9.38
C HIS A 508 -2.33 -21.12 -9.72
N PRO A 509 -2.00 -20.70 -10.95
CA PRO A 509 -0.62 -20.48 -11.36
C PRO A 509 0.01 -19.34 -10.54
N PRO A 510 1.16 -19.56 -9.88
CA PRO A 510 1.83 -18.53 -9.10
C PRO A 510 2.54 -17.53 -10.01
N PHE A 511 2.54 -16.24 -9.61
CA PHE A 511 3.18 -15.14 -10.33
C PHE A 511 2.61 -14.89 -11.74
N TYR A 512 3.22 -13.97 -12.46
CA TYR A 512 2.86 -13.55 -13.81
C TYR A 512 4.13 -13.25 -14.63
N TYR A 513 4.01 -13.22 -15.95
CA TYR A 513 5.10 -12.81 -16.85
C TYR A 513 4.80 -11.43 -17.43
N SER A 514 5.79 -10.54 -17.44
CA SER A 514 5.67 -9.27 -18.16
C SER A 514 6.04 -9.46 -19.62
N ILE A 515 5.14 -9.09 -20.54
CA ILE A 515 5.40 -9.24 -21.98
C ILE A 515 6.61 -8.37 -22.39
N HIS A 516 6.75 -7.18 -21.80
CA HIS A 516 7.88 -6.28 -22.09
C HIS A 516 9.21 -6.87 -21.64
N ARG A 517 9.25 -7.54 -20.48
CA ARG A 517 10.47 -8.16 -19.94
C ARG A 517 10.96 -9.31 -20.82
N HIS A 518 10.03 -10.07 -21.40
CA HIS A 518 10.32 -11.21 -22.26
C HIS A 518 10.28 -10.87 -23.75
N SER A 519 10.24 -9.58 -24.10
CA SER A 519 10.23 -9.10 -25.46
C SER A 519 11.54 -9.42 -26.20
N ILE A 520 11.43 -9.65 -27.50
CA ILE A 520 12.58 -9.93 -28.36
C ILE A 520 13.05 -8.61 -28.96
N ARG A 521 14.34 -8.31 -28.76
CA ARG A 521 14.96 -7.10 -29.30
C ARG A 521 14.84 -7.09 -30.83
N GLY A 522 14.34 -5.98 -31.39
CA GLY A 522 14.15 -5.83 -32.83
C GLY A 522 12.85 -6.42 -33.38
N MET A 523 11.92 -6.83 -32.51
CA MET A 523 10.58 -7.27 -32.90
C MET A 523 9.49 -6.40 -32.26
N ASN A 524 8.45 -6.13 -33.04
CA ASN A 524 7.20 -5.53 -32.61
C ASN A 524 6.33 -6.60 -31.93
N MET A 525 6.05 -6.40 -30.65
CA MET A 525 5.22 -7.31 -29.86
C MET A 525 3.72 -7.20 -30.23
N PRO A 526 2.97 -8.31 -30.14
CA PRO A 526 1.52 -8.25 -30.24
C PRO A 526 0.91 -7.40 -29.12
N LYS A 527 -0.23 -6.76 -29.40
CA LYS A 527 -1.03 -6.09 -28.37
C LYS A 527 -1.44 -7.11 -27.29
N LEU A 528 -1.40 -6.72 -26.01
CA LEU A 528 -1.70 -7.57 -24.85
C LEU A 528 -2.98 -8.41 -25.03
N ASN A 529 -4.10 -7.79 -25.43
CA ASN A 529 -5.37 -8.53 -25.62
C ASN A 529 -5.28 -9.62 -26.70
N LYS A 530 -4.53 -9.37 -27.77
CA LYS A 530 -4.33 -10.35 -28.84
C LYS A 530 -3.41 -11.47 -28.38
N PHE A 531 -2.39 -11.12 -27.59
CA PHE A 531 -1.47 -12.10 -27.02
C PHE A 531 -2.15 -13.05 -26.02
N LEU A 532 -3.05 -12.54 -25.17
CA LEU A 532 -3.90 -13.38 -24.30
C LEU A 532 -4.73 -14.37 -25.14
N GLN A 533 -5.29 -13.93 -26.26
CA GLN A 533 -6.03 -14.82 -27.16
C GLN A 533 -5.12 -15.91 -27.75
N TYR A 534 -3.91 -15.58 -28.22
CA TYR A 534 -2.98 -16.58 -28.75
C TYR A 534 -2.58 -17.65 -27.72
N LEU A 535 -2.38 -17.26 -26.46
CA LEU A 535 -2.12 -18.21 -25.39
C LEU A 535 -3.35 -19.09 -25.07
N THR A 536 -4.55 -18.51 -25.14
CA THR A 536 -5.81 -19.26 -24.98
C THR A 536 -5.99 -20.27 -26.10
N GLU A 537 -5.75 -19.87 -27.35
CA GLU A 537 -5.80 -20.73 -28.54
C GLU A 537 -4.74 -21.84 -28.50
N ALA A 538 -3.62 -21.61 -27.81
CA ALA A 538 -2.61 -22.62 -27.53
C ALA A 538 -2.98 -23.58 -26.37
N GLY A 539 -4.16 -23.40 -25.75
CA GLY A 539 -4.70 -24.29 -24.73
C GLY A 539 -4.35 -23.93 -23.29
N PHE A 540 -3.76 -22.75 -23.03
CA PHE A 540 -3.38 -22.32 -21.68
C PHE A 540 -4.47 -21.47 -21.01
N ARG A 541 -4.58 -21.59 -19.68
CA ARG A 541 -5.36 -20.64 -18.88
C ARG A 541 -4.62 -19.32 -18.87
N VAL A 542 -5.36 -18.22 -19.01
CA VAL A 542 -4.77 -16.89 -19.02
C VAL A 542 -5.68 -15.85 -18.40
N SER A 543 -5.07 -14.94 -17.65
CA SER A 543 -5.70 -13.71 -17.22
C SER A 543 -4.72 -12.55 -17.29
N ARG A 544 -5.26 -11.34 -17.26
CA ARG A 544 -4.49 -10.18 -16.81
C ARG A 544 -4.18 -10.32 -15.32
N THR A 545 -3.25 -9.52 -14.83
CA THR A 545 -3.01 -9.36 -13.40
C THR A 545 -3.13 -7.90 -12.98
N HIS A 546 -3.64 -7.64 -11.79
CA HIS A 546 -3.64 -6.29 -11.23
C HIS A 546 -2.24 -5.81 -10.80
N PHE A 547 -1.28 -6.74 -10.64
CA PHE A 547 0.08 -6.40 -10.22
C PHE A 547 0.83 -5.60 -11.30
N ASP A 548 0.70 -5.97 -12.57
CA ASP A 548 1.37 -5.33 -13.70
C ASP A 548 0.37 -5.09 -14.85
N PRO A 549 0.18 -3.84 -15.32
CA PRO A 549 -0.66 -3.53 -16.47
C PRO A 549 -0.32 -4.32 -17.75
N THR A 550 0.92 -4.79 -17.84
CA THR A 550 1.47 -5.57 -18.96
C THR A 550 1.71 -7.04 -18.60
N GLY A 551 1.32 -7.44 -17.39
CA GLY A 551 1.50 -8.78 -16.86
C GLY A 551 0.44 -9.75 -17.35
N VAL A 552 0.86 -10.98 -17.60
CA VAL A 552 0.01 -12.11 -17.98
C VAL A 552 0.21 -13.23 -16.96
N ARG A 553 -0.87 -13.63 -16.30
CA ARG A 553 -0.88 -14.83 -15.46
C ARG A 553 -1.33 -16.01 -16.32
N THR A 554 -0.59 -17.12 -16.27
CA THR A 554 -0.87 -18.31 -17.08
C THR A 554 -0.25 -19.56 -16.46
N ASP A 555 -0.79 -20.72 -16.78
CA ASP A 555 -0.20 -22.03 -16.46
C ASP A 555 0.81 -22.52 -17.50
N ALA A 556 1.07 -21.75 -18.57
CA ALA A 556 2.18 -22.00 -19.48
C ALA A 556 3.55 -21.87 -18.78
N SER A 557 4.49 -22.74 -19.11
CA SER A 557 5.89 -22.57 -18.72
C SER A 557 6.49 -21.32 -19.38
N LEU A 558 7.57 -20.78 -18.82
CA LEU A 558 8.25 -19.62 -19.43
C LEU A 558 8.70 -19.91 -20.87
N GLN A 559 9.13 -21.14 -21.15
CA GLN A 559 9.54 -21.54 -22.50
C GLN A 559 8.35 -21.54 -23.47
N GLN A 560 7.20 -22.06 -23.06
CA GLN A 560 5.97 -22.04 -23.86
C GLN A 560 5.48 -20.60 -24.07
N PHE A 561 5.48 -19.78 -23.01
CA PHE A 561 5.14 -18.36 -23.08
C PHE A 561 6.00 -17.62 -24.10
N LYS A 562 7.32 -17.81 -24.05
CA LYS A 562 8.28 -17.21 -24.99
C LYS A 562 8.09 -17.73 -26.42
N SER A 563 7.81 -19.02 -26.59
CA SER A 563 7.57 -19.61 -27.91
C SER A 563 6.36 -18.96 -28.59
N VAL A 564 5.23 -18.83 -27.87
CA VAL A 564 4.03 -18.15 -28.38
C VAL A 564 4.33 -16.68 -28.66
N LEU A 565 5.04 -15.98 -27.77
CA LEU A 565 5.40 -14.57 -27.98
C LEU A 565 6.27 -14.39 -29.23
N THR A 566 7.25 -15.26 -29.44
CA THR A 566 8.13 -15.26 -30.62
C THR A 566 7.34 -15.47 -31.90
N LYS A 567 6.48 -16.50 -31.92
CA LYS A 567 5.68 -16.89 -33.09
C LYS A 567 4.81 -15.76 -33.63
N TYR A 568 4.29 -14.90 -32.75
CA TYR A 568 3.37 -13.83 -33.13
C TYR A 568 3.96 -12.41 -33.03
N SER A 569 5.27 -12.29 -32.83
CA SER A 569 5.98 -11.01 -32.93
C SER A 569 6.43 -10.78 -34.37
N VAL A 570 6.45 -9.51 -34.81
CA VAL A 570 6.79 -9.13 -36.20
C VAL A 570 8.11 -8.38 -36.22
N HIS A 571 8.97 -8.58 -37.22
CA HIS A 571 10.22 -7.80 -37.32
C HIS A 571 9.95 -6.30 -37.46
N THR A 572 10.75 -5.49 -36.76
CA THR A 572 10.72 -4.03 -36.92
C THR A 572 11.41 -3.67 -38.23
N CYS A 573 10.68 -3.64 -39.36
CA CYS A 573 11.23 -3.12 -40.61
C CYS A 573 11.52 -1.61 -40.44
N THR A 574 12.79 -1.22 -40.55
CA THR A 574 13.21 0.18 -40.72
C THR A 574 12.81 0.64 -42.12
N THR A 575 11.68 1.32 -42.27
CA THR A 575 11.40 2.12 -43.46
C THR A 575 12.35 3.31 -43.51
N SER A 576 13.48 3.14 -44.19
CA SER A 576 14.32 4.23 -44.66
C SER A 576 14.96 3.83 -45.99
N THR A 577 14.21 4.03 -47.08
CA THR A 577 14.71 4.43 -48.41
C THR A 577 13.51 4.60 -49.33
N THR A 578 12.95 5.81 -49.36
CA THR A 578 12.22 6.28 -50.53
C THR A 578 13.27 6.62 -51.57
N THR A 579 13.55 5.70 -52.49
CA THR A 579 14.33 5.99 -53.70
C THR A 579 13.52 6.95 -54.55
N HIS A 580 13.84 8.25 -54.46
CA HIS A 580 13.49 9.20 -55.52
C HIS A 580 14.27 8.82 -56.77
N THR A 581 13.57 8.27 -57.75
CA THR A 581 14.00 8.22 -59.14
C THR A 581 14.16 9.65 -59.66
N HIS A 582 15.39 10.14 -59.73
CA HIS A 582 15.74 11.27 -60.57
C HIS A 582 16.32 10.75 -61.88
N THR A 583 15.53 10.87 -62.93
CA THR A 583 15.94 10.82 -64.34
C THR A 583 16.95 11.95 -64.56
N GLN A 584 18.21 11.60 -64.88
CA GLN A 584 19.16 12.53 -65.48
C GLN A 584 19.66 11.96 -66.80
N THR A 585 19.44 12.79 -67.81
CA THR A 585 19.75 12.66 -69.23
C THR A 585 21.25 12.56 -69.45
N SER A 586 21.63 11.64 -70.32
CA SER A 586 22.97 11.43 -70.86
C SER A 586 23.45 12.64 -71.67
N VAL A 587 24.63 13.18 -71.33
CA VAL A 587 25.50 13.89 -72.27
C VAL A 587 26.92 13.34 -72.10
N SER A 588 27.44 12.87 -73.22
CA SER A 588 28.75 12.28 -73.50
C SER A 588 29.86 13.32 -73.65
N THR A 589 31.08 13.00 -73.19
CA THR A 589 32.40 13.11 -73.87
C THR A 589 33.51 12.65 -72.88
N GLU A 590 34.32 11.65 -73.26
CA GLU A 590 35.79 11.70 -73.54
C GLU A 590 36.65 12.35 -72.42
N SER A 591 37.83 11.88 -72.01
CA SER A 591 38.74 10.77 -72.35
C SER A 591 39.87 10.77 -71.28
N THR A 592 40.44 9.60 -71.02
CA THR A 592 41.65 9.24 -70.22
C THR A 592 42.88 10.16 -70.32
N PRO A 593 43.94 10.02 -69.46
CA PRO A 593 44.25 8.92 -68.53
C PRO A 593 44.30 9.26 -67.04
#